data_AF-A0A1M5XC52-F1
#
_entry.id   AF-A0A1M5XC52-F1
#
_cell.length_a   1.000
_cell.length_b   1.000
_cell.length_c   1.000
_cell.angle_alpha   90.00
_cell.angle_beta   90.00
_cell.angle_gamma   90.00
#
_symmetry.space_group_name_H-M   'P 1'
#
loop_
_entity.id
_entity.type
_entity.pdbx_description
1 polymer ?
#
loop_
_entity_poly.entity_id
_entity_poly.type
_entity_poly.pdbx_seq_one_letter_code
_entity_poly.pdbx_strand_id
1 'polypeptide(L)'
;MKSLFFILLIFTFCLAHSKRDVDKRITQKQPEKTLTLYYNVISCTCAQWSEDAEKENKDYYYLEPSNDNLMRVDTLFDGEHLPVIVEVTGRVVRTKGYPKGFKPTKGADPGNVFRYTKIRVLQNGEKKNGG
;
A
#
# COMPACT_ATOMS: atom_id res chain seq x y z
N MET A 1 -4.47 43.56 -48.62
CA MET A 1 -4.82 42.14 -48.50
C MET A 1 -3.59 41.38 -48.06
N LYS A 2 -3.74 40.65 -46.94
CA LYS A 2 -2.98 39.45 -46.54
C LYS A 2 -1.57 39.67 -45.96
N SER A 3 -1.48 39.22 -44.70
CA SER A 3 -0.36 38.43 -44.18
C SER A 3 0.82 39.19 -43.60
N LEU A 4 0.69 39.63 -42.34
CA LEU A 4 1.82 39.81 -41.42
C LEU A 4 1.33 39.90 -39.96
N PHE A 5 0.60 38.88 -39.50
CA PHE A 5 0.26 38.70 -38.09
C PHE A 5 0.20 37.21 -37.76
N PHE A 6 1.35 36.52 -37.81
CA PHE A 6 1.41 35.11 -37.40
C PHE A 6 2.77 34.73 -36.81
N ILE A 7 3.37 35.62 -36.03
CA ILE A 7 4.59 35.32 -35.25
C ILE A 7 4.42 35.89 -33.84
N LEU A 8 3.41 35.42 -33.10
CA LEU A 8 3.34 35.63 -31.65
C LEU A 8 2.44 34.61 -30.93
N LEU A 9 2.47 33.34 -31.34
CA LEU A 9 1.69 32.26 -30.68
C LEU A 9 2.50 30.96 -30.57
N ILE A 10 3.79 31.03 -30.22
CA ILE A 10 4.62 29.82 -30.00
C ILE A 10 5.39 29.85 -28.66
N PHE A 11 5.05 30.74 -27.72
CA PHE A 11 5.76 30.85 -26.44
C PHE A 11 4.86 30.80 -25.19
N THR A 12 3.68 30.19 -25.28
CA THR A 12 2.78 29.98 -24.11
C THR A 12 2.34 28.53 -23.89
N PHE A 13 3.09 27.57 -24.41
CA PHE A 13 2.86 26.14 -24.13
C PHE A 13 4.12 25.43 -23.65
N CYS A 14 4.79 25.98 -22.64
CA CYS A 14 5.87 25.28 -21.94
C CYS A 14 5.75 25.48 -20.43
N LEU A 15 4.62 25.08 -19.83
CA LEU A 15 4.50 24.94 -18.37
C LEU A 15 3.27 24.10 -17.98
N ALA A 16 3.08 22.96 -18.64
CA ALA A 16 1.98 22.07 -18.28
C ALA A 16 2.30 20.57 -18.46
N HIS A 17 3.54 20.14 -18.22
CA HIS A 17 3.85 18.69 -18.16
C HIS A 17 5.02 18.41 -17.22
N SER A 18 4.79 18.33 -15.91
CA SER A 18 5.78 17.71 -15.00
C SER A 18 5.19 17.25 -13.67
N LYS A 19 4.14 16.42 -13.66
CA LYS A 19 3.70 15.64 -12.47
C LYS A 19 3.08 14.27 -12.78
N ARG A 20 3.38 13.63 -13.92
CA ARG A 20 2.81 12.30 -14.30
C ARG A 20 3.83 11.17 -14.55
N ASP A 21 5.10 11.32 -14.17
CA ASP A 21 6.12 10.29 -14.45
C ASP A 21 6.58 9.47 -13.23
N VAL A 22 6.07 9.77 -12.02
CA VAL A 22 6.43 9.01 -10.81
C VAL A 22 5.69 7.66 -10.75
N ASP A 23 4.48 7.58 -11.31
CA ASP A 23 3.63 6.38 -11.23
C ASP A 23 4.09 5.26 -12.19
N LYS A 24 4.63 5.62 -13.35
CA LYS A 24 5.01 4.64 -14.38
C LYS A 24 6.29 3.84 -14.06
N ARG A 25 7.18 4.38 -13.21
CA ARG A 25 8.43 3.68 -12.81
C ARG A 25 8.23 2.57 -11.77
N ILE A 26 7.12 2.55 -11.03
CA ILE A 26 6.84 1.48 -10.05
C ILE A 26 6.54 0.14 -10.74
N THR A 27 6.21 0.16 -12.05
CA THR A 27 5.98 -1.05 -12.85
C THR A 27 7.29 -1.68 -13.39
N GLN A 28 8.47 -1.13 -13.10
CA GLN A 28 9.75 -1.77 -13.40
C GLN A 28 10.19 -2.68 -12.24
N LYS A 29 9.81 -3.95 -12.34
CA LYS A 29 10.40 -5.17 -11.71
C LYS A 29 11.17 -4.95 -10.39
N GLN A 30 10.54 -4.31 -9.40
CA GLN A 30 11.06 -4.29 -8.04
C GLN A 30 11.22 -5.76 -7.57
N PRO A 31 12.39 -6.14 -7.03
CA PRO A 31 12.58 -7.48 -6.50
C PRO A 31 11.57 -7.71 -5.37
N GLU A 32 11.14 -8.96 -5.21
CA GLU A 32 10.33 -9.29 -4.04
C GLU A 32 11.17 -9.11 -2.78
N LYS A 33 10.56 -8.55 -1.75
CA LYS A 33 11.11 -8.47 -0.40
C LYS A 33 10.23 -9.25 0.56
N THR A 34 10.82 -9.73 1.64
CA THR A 34 10.09 -10.32 2.76
C THR A 34 10.00 -9.28 3.87
N LEU A 35 8.80 -9.10 4.42
CA LEU A 35 8.53 -8.20 5.53
C LEU A 35 7.88 -8.99 6.68
N THR A 36 8.32 -8.72 7.90
CA THR A 36 7.57 -9.06 9.11
C THR A 36 6.68 -7.88 9.44
N LEU A 37 5.38 -8.10 9.50
CA LEU A 37 4.38 -7.06 9.67
C LEU A 37 3.50 -7.35 10.89
N TYR A 38 3.20 -6.28 11.61
CA TYR A 38 2.34 -6.24 12.78
C TYR A 38 1.01 -5.62 12.40
N TYR A 39 -0.07 -6.22 12.85
CA TYR A 39 -1.39 -5.61 12.76
C TYR A 39 -1.52 -4.48 13.78
N ASN A 40 -2.05 -3.33 13.35
CA ASN A 40 -2.26 -2.17 14.21
C ASN A 40 -3.76 -1.87 14.31
N VAL A 41 -4.26 -1.83 15.54
CA VAL A 41 -5.63 -1.40 15.83
C VAL A 41 -5.69 0.13 15.77
N ILE A 42 -6.07 0.64 14.60
CA ILE A 42 -6.25 2.06 14.33
C ILE A 42 -7.72 2.37 14.06
N SER A 43 -8.17 3.57 14.42
CA SER A 43 -9.58 3.97 14.34
C SER A 43 -10.09 4.28 12.93
N CYS A 44 -9.21 4.34 11.93
CA CYS A 44 -9.57 4.59 10.54
C CYS A 44 -9.50 3.31 9.69
N THR A 45 -10.25 3.29 8.59
CA THR A 45 -10.21 2.23 7.57
C THR A 45 -8.97 2.34 6.66
N CYS A 46 -7.83 2.72 7.23
CA CYS A 46 -6.58 2.95 6.54
C CYS A 46 -5.76 1.65 6.43
N ALA A 47 -4.55 1.75 5.87
CA ALA A 47 -3.56 0.69 5.94
C ALA A 47 -3.22 0.35 7.41
N GLN A 48 -3.35 -0.91 7.81
CA GLN A 48 -3.24 -1.33 9.22
C GLN A 48 -1.95 -2.11 9.53
N TRP A 49 -1.14 -2.45 8.54
CA TRP A 49 0.06 -3.27 8.73
C TRP A 49 1.32 -2.44 8.73
N SER A 50 2.26 -2.71 9.61
CA SER A 50 3.55 -2.00 9.66
C SER A 50 4.69 -2.92 10.06
N GLU A 51 5.92 -2.55 9.71
CA GLU A 51 7.14 -3.32 10.06
C GLU A 51 7.52 -3.21 11.55
N ASP A 52 6.89 -2.27 12.27
CA ASP A 52 7.16 -1.97 13.67
C ASP A 52 5.84 -1.61 14.38
N ALA A 53 5.56 -2.20 15.54
CA ALA A 53 4.34 -1.92 16.30
C ALA A 53 4.42 -0.63 17.13
N GLU A 54 5.61 -0.19 17.54
CA GLU A 54 5.81 0.87 18.54
C GLU A 54 6.30 2.19 17.94
N LYS A 55 6.87 2.16 16.73
CA LYS A 55 7.37 3.37 16.07
C LYS A 55 6.25 4.37 15.70
N GLU A 56 6.40 5.64 16.10
CA GLU A 56 5.43 6.70 15.79
C GLU A 56 5.36 7.03 14.28
N ASN A 57 6.51 7.11 13.61
CA ASN A 57 6.63 7.44 12.18
C ASN A 57 6.97 6.20 11.37
N LYS A 58 5.96 5.38 11.09
CA LYS A 58 6.10 4.11 10.38
C LYS A 58 5.29 4.07 9.09
N ASP A 59 5.80 3.30 8.14
CA ASP A 59 5.10 3.03 6.89
C ASP A 59 3.99 2.01 7.15
N TYR A 60 2.78 2.43 6.84
CA TYR A 60 1.61 1.56 6.86
C TYR A 60 1.36 0.96 5.47
N TYR A 61 0.98 -0.31 5.47
CA TYR A 61 0.70 -1.10 4.30
C TYR A 61 -0.73 -1.62 4.30
N TYR A 62 -1.39 -1.50 3.16
CA TYR A 62 -2.45 -2.42 2.78
C TYR A 62 -1.81 -3.68 2.22
N LEU A 63 -2.33 -4.84 2.62
CA LEU A 63 -1.87 -6.13 2.13
C LEU A 63 -2.89 -6.73 1.19
N GLU A 64 -2.49 -7.04 -0.05
CA GLU A 64 -3.34 -7.73 -1.00
C GLU A 64 -2.70 -9.03 -1.50
N PRO A 65 -3.44 -10.16 -1.54
CA PRO A 65 -2.90 -11.39 -2.08
C PRO A 65 -2.68 -11.26 -3.59
N SER A 66 -1.65 -11.93 -4.09
CA SER A 66 -1.37 -11.98 -5.54
C SER A 66 -2.36 -12.84 -6.33
N ASN A 67 -3.10 -13.74 -5.66
CA ASN A 67 -4.11 -14.61 -6.23
C ASN A 67 -5.09 -15.08 -5.14
N ASP A 68 -6.21 -15.67 -5.54
CA ASP A 68 -7.31 -16.04 -4.63
C ASP A 68 -7.02 -17.29 -3.77
N ASN A 69 -5.92 -18.02 -4.04
CA ASN A 69 -5.52 -19.18 -3.22
C ASN A 69 -4.76 -18.77 -1.94
N LEU A 70 -4.35 -17.50 -1.83
CA LEU A 70 -3.69 -16.98 -0.65
C LEU A 70 -4.71 -16.41 0.35
N MET A 71 -4.54 -16.76 1.63
CA MET A 71 -5.37 -16.26 2.72
C MET A 71 -5.32 -14.73 2.81
N ARG A 72 -6.47 -14.09 3.01
CA ARG A 72 -6.55 -12.64 3.24
C ARG A 72 -6.18 -12.32 4.69
N VAL A 73 -5.01 -11.71 4.90
CA VAL A 73 -4.49 -11.35 6.23
C VAL A 73 -5.38 -10.48 7.10
N ASP A 74 -6.18 -9.61 6.49
CA ASP A 74 -7.07 -8.72 7.23
C ASP A 74 -8.18 -9.49 7.98
N THR A 75 -8.35 -10.80 7.71
CA THR A 75 -9.27 -11.67 8.45
C THR A 75 -8.62 -12.39 9.63
N LEU A 76 -7.33 -12.17 9.89
CA LEU A 76 -6.62 -12.85 10.99
C LEU A 76 -6.96 -12.25 12.35
N PHE A 77 -7.13 -10.93 12.42
CA PHE A 77 -7.55 -10.26 13.64
C PHE A 77 -9.04 -10.50 13.86
N ASP A 78 -9.38 -11.05 15.02
CA ASP A 78 -10.74 -11.41 15.42
C ASP A 78 -11.49 -10.27 16.13
N GLY A 79 -10.82 -9.13 16.34
CA GLY A 79 -11.38 -7.99 17.08
C GLY A 79 -10.92 -7.93 18.54
N GLU A 80 -10.28 -8.97 19.06
CA GLU A 80 -10.00 -9.11 20.49
C GLU A 80 -8.54 -9.43 20.77
N HIS A 81 -7.94 -10.35 20.02
CA HIS A 81 -6.64 -10.92 20.36
C HIS A 81 -5.49 -10.29 19.58
N LEU A 82 -4.54 -9.75 20.33
CA LEU A 82 -3.27 -9.24 19.85
C LEU A 82 -2.10 -9.99 20.52
N PRO A 83 -0.89 -9.97 19.93
CA PRO A 83 -0.56 -9.39 18.63
C PRO A 83 -0.91 -10.33 17.47
N VAL A 84 -1.17 -9.75 16.29
CA VAL A 84 -1.21 -10.49 15.02
C VAL A 84 0.04 -10.11 14.23
N ILE A 85 0.86 -11.11 13.92
CA ILE A 85 2.16 -10.94 13.27
C ILE A 85 2.25 -11.90 12.08
N VAL A 86 2.57 -11.35 10.91
CA VAL A 86 2.73 -12.12 9.67
C VAL A 86 4.08 -11.85 9.04
N GLU A 87 4.61 -12.85 8.34
CA GLU A 87 5.72 -12.70 7.42
C GLU A 87 5.16 -12.83 6.00
N VAL A 88 5.39 -11.81 5.17
CA VAL A 88 4.90 -11.78 3.78
C VAL A 88 6.04 -11.56 2.81
N THR A 89 6.07 -12.31 1.71
CA THR A 89 6.98 -12.06 0.58
C THR A 89 6.19 -11.47 -0.57
N GLY A 90 6.69 -10.39 -1.16
CA GLY A 90 5.99 -9.68 -2.23
C GLY A 90 6.65 -8.37 -2.63
N ARG A 91 5.86 -7.45 -3.20
CA ARG A 91 6.35 -6.14 -3.63
C ARG A 91 5.33 -5.04 -3.40
N VAL A 92 5.80 -3.80 -3.24
CA VAL A 92 4.92 -2.63 -3.28
C VAL A 92 4.48 -2.43 -4.74
N VAL A 93 3.17 -2.46 -4.98
CA VAL A 93 2.58 -2.29 -6.32
C VAL A 93 1.99 -0.90 -6.53
N ARG A 94 1.73 -0.17 -5.44
CA ARG A 94 1.25 1.22 -5.44
C ARG A 94 1.80 1.93 -4.22
N THR A 95 2.28 3.16 -4.40
CA THR A 95 2.53 4.10 -3.32
C THR A 95 1.36 5.08 -3.27
N LYS A 96 0.85 5.41 -2.08
CA LYS A 96 -0.34 6.28 -1.90
C LYS A 96 -1.54 5.84 -2.75
N GLY A 97 -1.96 4.58 -2.60
CA GLY A 97 -3.12 4.02 -3.29
C GLY A 97 -3.94 3.10 -2.39
N TYR A 98 -4.87 2.37 -3.03
CA TYR A 98 -5.72 1.38 -2.40
C TYR A 98 -5.59 0.01 -3.08
N PRO A 99 -5.87 -1.09 -2.35
CA PRO A 99 -5.97 -2.43 -2.93
C PRO A 99 -6.96 -2.52 -4.08
N LYS A 100 -6.80 -3.53 -4.93
CA LYS A 100 -7.75 -3.78 -6.02
C LYS A 100 -9.16 -4.03 -5.46
N GLY A 101 -10.15 -3.32 -5.98
CA GLY A 101 -11.56 -3.47 -5.58
C GLY A 101 -11.93 -2.81 -4.25
N PHE A 102 -10.99 -2.16 -3.57
CA PHE A 102 -11.27 -1.39 -2.37
C PHE A 102 -12.19 -0.20 -2.67
N LYS A 103 -13.23 -0.02 -1.85
CA LYS A 103 -14.17 1.10 -1.93
C LYS A 103 -13.96 1.99 -0.69
N PRO A 104 -13.16 3.06 -0.81
CA PRO A 104 -12.86 3.93 0.33
C PRO A 104 -14.13 4.49 0.95
N THR A 105 -14.25 4.40 2.27
CA THR A 105 -15.27 5.09 3.07
C THR A 105 -14.71 6.42 3.58
N LYS A 106 -15.58 7.26 4.17
CA LYS A 106 -15.15 8.52 4.79
C LYS A 106 -14.06 8.22 5.85
N GLY A 107 -12.91 8.88 5.73
CA GLY A 107 -11.76 8.69 6.63
C GLY A 107 -10.79 7.57 6.23
N ALA A 108 -11.00 6.92 5.08
CA ALA A 108 -9.98 6.05 4.50
C ALA A 108 -8.90 6.88 3.81
N ASP A 109 -7.63 6.62 4.17
CA ASP A 109 -6.48 7.29 3.56
C ASP A 109 -5.70 6.36 2.62
N PRO A 110 -5.16 6.89 1.51
CA PRO A 110 -4.34 6.12 0.58
C PRO A 110 -2.99 5.77 1.23
N GLY A 111 -2.52 4.54 1.00
CA GLY A 111 -1.32 3.99 1.64
C GLY A 111 -0.45 3.18 0.68
N ASN A 112 0.61 2.57 1.20
CA ASN A 112 1.41 1.64 0.39
C ASN A 112 0.60 0.35 0.20
N VAL A 113 0.47 -0.13 -1.03
CA VAL A 113 -0.17 -1.42 -1.31
C VAL A 113 0.91 -2.44 -1.57
N PHE A 114 1.07 -3.38 -0.64
CA PHE A 114 2.02 -4.48 -0.75
C PHE A 114 1.29 -5.74 -1.22
N ARG A 115 1.60 -6.19 -2.44
CA ARG A 115 1.02 -7.41 -2.99
C ARG A 115 1.93 -8.59 -2.68
N TYR A 116 1.43 -9.55 -1.91
CA TYR A 116 2.20 -10.71 -1.47
C TYR A 116 1.94 -11.97 -2.30
N THR A 117 3.01 -12.71 -2.55
CA THR A 117 3.04 -14.01 -3.24
C THR A 117 3.17 -15.17 -2.26
N LYS A 118 3.66 -14.90 -1.05
CA LYS A 118 3.77 -15.87 0.04
C LYS A 118 3.40 -15.22 1.36
N ILE A 119 2.89 -16.03 2.27
CA ILE A 119 2.57 -15.62 3.62
C ILE A 119 2.84 -16.75 4.61
N ARG A 120 3.30 -16.37 5.81
CA ARG A 120 3.38 -17.21 7.00
C ARG A 120 2.84 -16.43 8.19
N VAL A 121 1.87 -16.99 8.91
CA VAL A 121 1.40 -16.42 10.19
C VAL A 121 2.42 -16.78 11.27
N LEU A 122 3.02 -15.79 11.90
CA LEU A 122 4.00 -15.99 12.98
C LEU A 122 3.34 -16.01 14.35
N GLN A 123 2.31 -15.18 14.54
CA GLN A 123 1.54 -15.11 15.77
C GLN A 123 0.11 -14.61 15.48
N ASN A 124 -0.88 -15.17 16.17
CA ASN A 124 -2.26 -14.74 16.14
C ASN A 124 -2.85 -14.82 17.56
N GLY A 125 -2.64 -13.78 18.37
CA GLY A 125 -2.98 -13.74 19.78
C GLY A 125 -1.86 -14.18 20.72
N GLU A 126 -2.13 -14.19 22.02
CA GLU A 126 -1.17 -14.60 23.04
C GLU A 126 -0.79 -16.08 22.90
N LYS A 127 0.50 -16.40 23.12
CA LYS A 127 0.91 -17.79 23.27
C LYS A 127 0.31 -18.31 24.56
N LYS A 128 -0.65 -19.23 24.48
CA LYS A 128 -1.06 -20.03 25.64
C LYS A 128 0.15 -20.82 26.10
N ASN A 129 0.82 -20.35 27.14
CA ASN A 129 1.76 -21.18 27.88
C ASN A 129 0.93 -22.33 28.46
N GLY A 130 1.25 -23.56 28.05
CA GLY A 130 0.60 -24.76 28.61
C GLY A 130 0.71 -24.72 30.13
N GLY A 131 -0.44 -24.91 30.79
CA GLY A 131 -0.54 -24.94 32.25
C GLY A 131 0.11 -26.16 32.88
#